data_AF-A0A2Z6E750-F1
#
_entry.id   AF-A0A2Z6E750-F1
#
_cell.length_a   1.000
_cell.length_b   1.000
_cell.length_c   1.000
_cell.angle_alpha   90.00
_cell.angle_beta   90.00
_cell.angle_gamma   90.00
#
_symmetry.space_group_name_H-M   'P 1'
#
loop_
_entity.id
_entity.type
_entity.pdbx_description
1 polymer ?
#
loop_
_entity_poly.entity_id
_entity_poly.type
_entity_poly.pdbx_seq_one_letter_code
_entity_poly.pdbx_strand_id
1 'polypeptide(L)'
;MCRFSAFGLSFTLLAALAGCAGTRYGAPSTSASASYRRVPDAGIARYTLALGQVSSGAALLGQVMPEYPPALLAACPPLVEVRAQLIVDEEGRVREVRVADEAQADPVRRLYIAATRKAALQWTFQPLHIERWAADAQGNSHRVDDEVRPFSLVYVFAFQCVQGRGSVSG
;
A
#
# COMPACT_ATOMS: atom_id res chain seq x y z
N MET A 1 42.29 17.05 49.90
CA MET A 1 42.03 16.96 51.36
C MET A 1 41.69 18.37 51.88
N CYS A 2 40.76 18.47 52.84
CA CYS A 2 40.21 19.67 53.53
C CYS A 2 39.28 20.57 52.67
N ARG A 3 37.94 20.40 52.70
CA ARG A 3 36.90 20.72 53.73
C ARG A 3 36.69 22.22 54.01
N PHE A 4 35.63 22.74 53.39
CA PHE A 4 34.55 23.63 53.87
C PHE A 4 34.74 24.49 55.14
N SER A 5 34.44 25.79 54.99
CA SER A 5 33.57 26.60 55.88
C SER A 5 33.35 27.98 55.20
N ALA A 6 32.16 28.38 54.72
CA ALA A 6 30.91 28.78 55.38
C ALA A 6 30.77 30.31 55.57
N PHE A 7 29.52 30.77 55.39
CA PHE A 7 28.89 32.05 55.76
C PHE A 7 28.86 33.23 54.78
N GLY A 8 27.64 33.68 54.48
CA GLY A 8 27.34 35.01 53.94
C GLY A 8 25.90 35.15 53.42
N LEU A 9 24.97 35.55 54.29
CA LEU A 9 23.59 35.97 53.97
C LEU A 9 23.57 37.08 52.91
N SER A 10 22.58 37.08 52.00
CA SER A 10 21.61 38.20 51.81
C SER A 10 20.77 38.11 50.53
N PHE A 11 19.46 38.22 50.73
CA PHE A 11 18.50 39.04 49.96
C PHE A 11 18.54 38.99 48.41
N THR A 12 17.57 38.30 47.80
CA THR A 12 17.11 38.73 46.47
C THR A 12 15.64 38.34 46.23
N LEU A 13 14.84 39.40 46.15
CA LEU A 13 13.47 39.49 45.67
C LEU A 13 13.42 39.04 44.20
N LEU A 14 12.62 38.03 43.81
CA LEU A 14 12.32 37.82 42.38
C LEU A 14 10.98 37.11 42.13
N ALA A 15 10.06 37.94 41.64
CA ALA A 15 9.12 37.69 40.55
C ALA A 15 8.19 36.47 40.64
N ALA A 16 6.95 36.75 41.04
CA ALA A 16 5.78 36.01 40.62
C ALA A 16 5.70 35.99 39.08
N LEU A 17 6.10 34.87 38.47
CA LEU A 17 5.71 34.53 37.11
C LEU A 17 4.49 33.61 37.21
N ALA A 18 3.31 34.22 37.08
CA ALA A 18 2.11 33.50 36.69
C ALA A 18 2.38 32.89 35.31
N GLY A 19 2.82 31.64 35.28
CA GLY A 19 2.95 30.87 34.05
C GLY A 19 1.56 30.71 33.44
N CYS A 20 1.32 31.37 32.31
CA CYS A 20 0.20 31.04 31.46
C CYS A 20 0.32 29.55 31.12
N ALA A 21 -0.56 28.72 31.71
CA ALA A 21 -0.84 27.39 31.22
C ALA A 21 -1.49 27.53 29.85
N GLY A 22 -0.66 27.78 28.83
CA GLY A 22 -1.07 27.73 27.44
C GLY A 22 -1.48 26.30 27.17
N THR A 23 -2.79 26.04 27.18
CA THR A 23 -3.37 24.79 26.72
C THR A 23 -2.87 24.59 25.30
N ARG A 24 -1.89 23.70 25.11
CA ARG A 24 -1.43 23.34 23.78
C ARG A 24 -2.59 22.59 23.15
N TYR A 25 -3.37 23.30 22.33
CA TYR A 25 -4.29 22.65 21.41
C TYR A 25 -3.44 21.69 20.57
N GLY A 26 -3.55 20.39 20.86
CA GLY A 26 -2.99 19.38 19.99
C GLY A 26 -3.64 19.56 18.62
N ALA A 27 -2.83 19.81 17.59
CA ALA A 27 -3.35 19.88 16.23
C ALA A 27 -4.16 18.61 15.95
N PRO A 28 -5.33 18.71 15.29
CA PRO A 28 -6.12 17.53 14.93
C PRO A 28 -5.22 16.57 14.15
N SER A 29 -5.05 15.35 14.69
CA SER A 29 -4.24 14.33 14.04
C SER A 29 -5.02 13.76 12.86
N THR A 30 -4.60 14.08 11.64
CA THR A 30 -5.16 13.46 10.44
C THR A 30 -4.51 12.10 10.26
N SER A 31 -5.30 11.03 10.21
CA SER A 31 -4.84 9.67 9.93
C SER A 31 -5.27 9.27 8.52
N ALA A 32 -4.33 8.82 7.70
CA ALA A 32 -4.61 8.38 6.34
C ALA A 32 -4.09 6.95 6.13
N SER A 33 -4.90 6.11 5.53
CA SER A 33 -4.60 4.70 5.26
C SER A 33 -4.95 4.34 3.83
N ALA A 34 -4.34 3.25 3.35
CA ALA A 34 -4.71 2.64 2.09
C ALA A 34 -4.96 1.15 2.26
N SER A 35 -5.89 0.62 1.49
CA SER A 35 -6.21 -0.81 1.41
C SER A 35 -6.36 -1.25 -0.04
N TYR A 36 -6.38 -2.56 -0.28
CA TYR A 36 -6.55 -3.12 -1.61
C TYR A 36 -7.48 -4.33 -1.62
N ARG A 37 -8.13 -4.57 -2.75
CA ARG A 37 -8.96 -5.75 -2.99
C ARG A 37 -8.80 -6.23 -4.42
N ARG A 38 -8.63 -7.53 -4.61
CA ARG A 38 -8.67 -8.16 -5.94
C ARG A 38 -10.10 -8.12 -6.49
N VAL A 39 -10.25 -7.65 -7.71
CA VAL A 39 -11.52 -7.71 -8.45
C VAL A 39 -11.55 -9.05 -9.19
N PRO A 40 -12.67 -9.81 -9.15
CA PRO A 40 -12.83 -11.00 -9.99
C PRO A 40 -12.57 -10.64 -11.45
N ASP A 41 -11.89 -11.50 -12.22
CA ASP A 41 -11.39 -11.19 -13.56
C ASP A 41 -12.51 -11.13 -14.65
N ALA A 42 -13.67 -10.55 -14.34
CA ALA A 42 -14.73 -10.29 -15.30
C ALA A 42 -14.22 -9.31 -16.37
N GLY A 43 -14.10 -9.80 -17.61
CA GLY A 43 -13.66 -8.99 -18.75
C GLY A 43 -12.15 -8.99 -19.02
N ILE A 44 -11.34 -9.79 -18.29
CA ILE A 44 -9.93 -10.01 -18.63
C ILE A 44 -9.81 -11.28 -19.47
N ALA A 45 -9.05 -11.23 -20.57
CA ALA A 45 -8.74 -12.42 -21.36
C ALA A 45 -8.01 -13.46 -20.49
N ARG A 46 -8.45 -14.72 -20.58
CA ARG A 46 -7.81 -15.85 -19.92
C ARG A 46 -7.13 -16.72 -20.96
N TYR A 47 -6.03 -17.36 -20.57
CA TYR A 47 -5.41 -18.38 -21.40
C TYR A 47 -6.40 -19.51 -21.68
N THR A 48 -6.52 -19.88 -22.94
CA THR A 48 -7.26 -21.07 -23.35
C THR A 48 -6.37 -22.28 -23.14
N LEU A 49 -6.76 -23.15 -22.20
CA LEU A 49 -6.02 -24.36 -21.90
C LEU A 49 -6.43 -25.48 -22.86
N ALA A 50 -5.45 -26.15 -23.46
CA ALA A 50 -5.67 -27.35 -24.25
C ALA A 50 -6.01 -28.55 -23.36
N LEU A 51 -6.44 -29.66 -23.97
CA LEU A 51 -6.70 -30.91 -23.24
C LEU A 51 -5.42 -31.37 -22.51
N GLY A 52 -5.57 -31.73 -21.24
CA GLY A 52 -4.45 -32.14 -20.38
C GLY A 52 -3.62 -30.97 -19.84
N GLN A 53 -3.93 -29.72 -20.19
CA GLN A 53 -3.29 -28.57 -19.56
C GLN A 53 -4.03 -28.09 -18.31
N VAL A 54 -3.26 -27.65 -17.32
CA VAL A 54 -3.73 -27.01 -16.09
C VAL A 54 -2.96 -25.72 -15.87
N SER A 55 -3.55 -24.79 -15.14
CA SER A 55 -2.90 -23.53 -14.77
C SER A 55 -2.74 -23.44 -13.25
N SER A 56 -1.57 -23.02 -12.79
CA SER A 56 -1.24 -22.88 -11.37
C SER A 56 -0.40 -21.62 -11.11
N GLY A 57 -0.37 -21.13 -9.86
CA GLY A 57 0.38 -19.94 -9.47
C GLY A 57 -0.47 -18.66 -9.45
N ALA A 58 0.14 -17.52 -9.85
CA ALA A 58 -0.46 -16.18 -9.82
C ALA A 58 -0.98 -15.70 -8.44
N ALA A 59 -0.53 -16.34 -7.35
CA ALA A 59 -0.84 -15.91 -5.99
C ALA A 59 0.06 -14.74 -5.56
N LEU A 60 -0.48 -13.80 -4.78
CA LEU A 60 0.29 -12.68 -4.21
C LEU A 60 1.28 -13.22 -3.16
N LEU A 61 2.57 -12.90 -3.33
CA LEU A 61 3.64 -13.30 -2.41
C LEU A 61 4.05 -12.15 -1.49
N GLY A 62 4.17 -10.94 -2.04
CA GLY A 62 4.63 -9.78 -1.31
C GLY A 62 4.04 -8.49 -1.89
N GLN A 63 3.72 -7.57 -0.98
CA GLN A 63 3.07 -6.32 -1.32
C GLN A 63 3.57 -5.18 -0.44
N VAL A 64 3.57 -3.99 -1.04
CA VAL A 64 3.79 -2.71 -0.35
C VAL A 64 2.50 -1.91 -0.46
N MET A 65 2.08 -1.28 0.64
CA MET A 65 0.88 -0.43 0.63
C MET A 65 1.19 0.91 -0.02
N PRO A 66 0.29 1.45 -0.85
CA PRO A 66 0.47 2.80 -1.37
C PRO A 66 0.38 3.82 -0.25
N GLU A 67 1.33 4.74 -0.25
CA GLU A 67 1.35 5.87 0.67
C GLU A 67 0.28 6.88 0.26
N TYR A 68 -0.45 7.43 1.23
CA TYR A 68 -1.41 8.49 0.94
C TYR A 68 -0.66 9.74 0.43
N PRO A 69 -1.08 10.38 -0.68
CA PRO A 69 -0.37 11.54 -1.20
C PRO A 69 -0.30 12.69 -0.19
N PRO A 70 0.89 13.17 0.21
CA PRO A 70 1.03 14.15 1.29
C PRO A 70 0.36 15.50 0.97
N ALA A 71 0.33 15.87 -0.31
CA ALA A 71 -0.34 17.09 -0.79
C ALA A 71 -1.86 17.08 -0.55
N LEU A 72 -2.46 15.91 -0.32
CA LEU A 72 -3.92 15.75 -0.15
C LEU A 72 -4.34 15.54 1.32
N LEU A 73 -3.37 15.44 2.24
CA LEU A 73 -3.66 15.26 3.67
C LEU A 73 -4.44 16.43 4.27
N ALA A 74 -4.14 17.65 3.85
CA ALA A 74 -4.83 18.85 4.36
C ALA A 74 -6.32 18.88 3.95
N ALA A 75 -6.63 18.42 2.73
CA ALA A 75 -8.01 18.33 2.23
C ALA A 75 -8.76 17.11 2.78
N CYS A 76 -8.03 16.04 3.11
CA CYS A 76 -8.53 14.80 3.72
C CYS A 76 -9.86 14.28 3.12
N PRO A 77 -9.92 14.01 1.81
CA PRO A 77 -11.13 13.47 1.20
C PRO A 77 -11.48 12.10 1.80
N PRO A 78 -12.79 11.79 1.96
CA PRO A 78 -13.27 10.69 2.79
C PRO A 78 -12.93 9.29 2.25
N LEU A 79 -13.06 9.04 0.95
CA LEU A 79 -12.67 7.78 0.31
C LEU A 79 -12.41 8.01 -1.18
N VAL A 80 -11.25 7.54 -1.66
CA VAL A 80 -10.90 7.58 -3.08
C VAL A 80 -10.45 6.20 -3.53
N GLU A 81 -11.09 5.67 -4.57
CA GLU A 81 -10.75 4.37 -5.14
C GLU A 81 -10.03 4.50 -6.49
N VAL A 82 -8.95 3.74 -6.64
CA VAL A 82 -8.20 3.60 -7.90
C VAL A 82 -8.27 2.14 -8.33
N ARG A 83 -9.00 1.88 -9.42
CA ARG A 83 -8.99 0.57 -10.08
C ARG A 83 -7.80 0.52 -11.02
N ALA A 84 -6.92 -0.46 -10.82
CA ALA A 84 -5.71 -0.65 -11.61
C ALA A 84 -5.59 -2.10 -12.08
N GLN A 85 -5.19 -2.27 -13.34
CA GLN A 85 -4.76 -3.54 -13.90
C GLN A 85 -3.24 -3.65 -13.74
N LEU A 86 -2.79 -4.66 -13.00
CA LEU A 86 -1.39 -4.99 -12.80
C LEU A 86 -1.01 -6.04 -13.85
N ILE A 87 0.04 -5.75 -14.61
CA ILE A 87 0.62 -6.67 -15.61
C ILE A 87 1.88 -7.25 -14.99
N VAL A 88 1.86 -8.56 -14.82
CA VAL A 88 2.90 -9.34 -14.15
C VAL A 88 3.67 -10.12 -15.20
N ASP A 89 5.00 -10.07 -15.13
CA ASP A 89 5.89 -10.83 -16.01
C ASP A 89 6.00 -12.31 -15.61
N GLU A 90 6.84 -13.05 -16.33
CA GLU A 90 7.11 -14.46 -16.11
C GLU A 90 7.80 -14.71 -14.77
N GLU A 91 8.57 -13.75 -14.25
CA GLU A 91 9.20 -13.84 -12.93
C GLU A 91 8.25 -13.49 -11.77
N GLY A 92 6.98 -13.17 -12.05
CA GLY A 92 6.02 -12.79 -11.02
C GLY A 92 6.18 -11.35 -10.52
N ARG A 93 6.88 -10.48 -11.25
CA ARG A 93 7.07 -9.06 -10.93
C ARG A 93 6.06 -8.20 -11.69
N VAL A 94 5.49 -7.19 -11.02
CA VAL A 94 4.65 -6.21 -11.70
C VAL A 94 5.53 -5.29 -12.55
N ARG A 95 5.34 -5.32 -13.87
CA ARG A 95 6.08 -4.47 -14.82
C ARG A 95 5.31 -3.24 -15.26
N GLU A 96 4.00 -3.35 -15.30
CA GLU A 96 3.15 -2.27 -15.74
C GLU A 96 1.86 -2.20 -14.91
N VAL A 97 1.37 -0.99 -14.72
CA VAL A 97 0.11 -0.70 -14.03
C VAL A 97 -0.74 0.16 -14.97
N ARG A 98 -1.92 -0.30 -15.35
CA ARG A 98 -2.83 0.44 -16.24
C ARG A 98 -4.07 0.88 -15.49
N VAL A 99 -4.48 2.12 -15.69
CA VAL A 99 -5.73 2.69 -15.17
C VAL A 99 -6.52 3.23 -16.36
N ALA A 100 -7.74 2.72 -16.57
CA ALA A 100 -8.50 2.93 -17.81
C ALA A 100 -8.71 4.41 -18.18
N ASP A 101 -9.01 5.26 -17.19
CA ASP A 101 -9.35 6.68 -17.40
C ASP A 101 -8.22 7.64 -16.97
N GLU A 102 -6.97 7.18 -16.95
CA GLU A 102 -5.83 7.98 -16.48
C GLU A 102 -5.59 9.23 -17.33
N ALA A 103 -5.81 9.15 -18.64
CA ALA A 103 -5.61 10.27 -19.55
C ALA A 103 -6.56 11.44 -19.26
N GLN A 104 -7.79 11.13 -18.82
CA GLN A 104 -8.84 12.08 -18.48
C GLN A 104 -8.84 12.45 -16.98
N ALA A 105 -8.00 11.80 -16.17
CA ALA A 105 -7.95 12.05 -14.73
C ALA A 105 -7.54 13.49 -14.43
N ASP A 106 -8.27 14.12 -13.51
CA ASP A 106 -7.90 15.42 -12.95
C ASP A 106 -6.57 15.35 -12.17
N PRO A 107 -5.94 16.51 -11.86
CA PRO A 107 -4.66 16.53 -11.16
C PRO A 107 -4.65 15.83 -9.80
N VAL A 108 -5.76 15.86 -9.05
CA VAL A 108 -5.87 15.22 -7.73
C VAL A 108 -5.92 13.71 -7.91
N ARG A 109 -6.73 13.20 -8.84
CA ARG A 109 -6.81 11.76 -9.12
C ARG A 109 -5.49 11.19 -9.62
N ARG A 110 -4.70 11.95 -10.39
CA ARG A 110 -3.36 11.54 -10.83
C ARG A 110 -2.39 11.31 -9.66
N LEU A 111 -2.52 12.04 -8.55
CA LEU A 111 -1.68 11.82 -7.37
C LEU A 111 -1.96 10.45 -6.72
N TYR A 112 -3.23 10.06 -6.63
CA TYR A 112 -3.58 8.71 -6.15
C TYR A 112 -3.11 7.62 -7.11
N ILE A 113 -3.28 7.83 -8.43
CA ILE A 113 -2.79 6.89 -9.45
C ILE A 113 -1.27 6.72 -9.35
N ALA A 114 -0.52 7.81 -9.18
CA ALA A 114 0.93 7.77 -9.02
C ALA A 114 1.34 7.01 -7.75
N ALA A 115 0.66 7.23 -6.62
CA ALA A 115 0.90 6.49 -5.38
C ALA A 115 0.60 4.99 -5.53
N THR A 116 -0.53 4.64 -6.15
CA THR A 116 -0.88 3.25 -6.50
C THR A 116 0.20 2.61 -7.37
N ARG A 117 0.64 3.29 -8.45
CA ARG A 117 1.66 2.80 -9.36
C ARG A 117 3.00 2.57 -8.66
N LYS A 118 3.47 3.54 -7.85
CA LYS A 118 4.73 3.46 -7.09
C LYS A 118 4.75 2.21 -6.19
N ALA A 119 3.64 1.90 -5.53
CA ALA A 119 3.56 0.73 -4.65
C ALA A 119 3.36 -0.58 -5.41
N ALA A 120 2.44 -0.62 -6.37
CA ALA A 120 2.11 -1.84 -7.12
C ALA A 120 3.30 -2.37 -7.93
N LEU A 121 4.17 -1.49 -8.46
CA LEU A 121 5.41 -1.91 -9.15
C LEU A 121 6.40 -2.68 -8.25
N GLN A 122 6.23 -2.64 -6.93
CA GLN A 122 7.06 -3.38 -5.98
C GLN A 122 6.43 -4.72 -5.56
N TRP A 123 5.22 -5.03 -6.03
CA TRP A 123 4.55 -6.27 -5.67
C TRP A 123 5.17 -7.46 -6.39
N THR A 124 5.06 -8.62 -5.73
CA THR A 124 5.52 -9.90 -6.24
C THR A 124 4.44 -10.96 -6.13
N PHE A 125 4.40 -11.82 -7.13
CA PHE A 125 3.47 -12.91 -7.27
C PHE A 125 4.24 -14.21 -7.55
N GLN A 126 3.58 -15.35 -7.33
CA GLN A 126 4.04 -16.61 -7.87
C GLN A 126 3.95 -16.55 -9.39
N PRO A 127 5.01 -16.97 -10.13
CA PRO A 127 4.93 -17.19 -11.56
C PRO A 127 3.69 -18.02 -11.93
N LEU A 128 3.09 -17.70 -13.08
CA LEU A 128 1.98 -18.47 -13.61
C LEU A 128 2.54 -19.59 -14.47
N HIS A 129 2.23 -20.82 -14.10
CA HIS A 129 2.58 -22.01 -14.85
C HIS A 129 1.37 -22.52 -15.63
N ILE A 130 1.59 -22.90 -16.88
CA ILE A 130 0.69 -23.71 -17.69
C ILE A 130 1.39 -25.05 -17.88
N GLU A 131 0.90 -26.05 -17.17
CA GLU A 131 1.49 -27.39 -17.16
C GLU A 131 0.64 -28.32 -18.02
N ARG A 132 1.27 -29.22 -18.77
CA ARG A 132 0.56 -30.33 -19.43
C ARG A 132 0.83 -31.64 -18.71
N TRP A 133 -0.23 -32.38 -18.43
CA TRP A 133 -0.21 -33.68 -17.79
C TRP A 133 -0.68 -34.76 -18.76
N ALA A 134 -0.02 -35.90 -18.74
CA ALA A 134 -0.38 -37.08 -19.53
C ALA A 134 -0.26 -38.35 -18.69
N ALA A 135 -1.00 -39.38 -19.06
CA ALA A 135 -0.86 -40.71 -18.48
C ALA A 135 0.20 -41.51 -19.25
N ASP A 136 1.07 -42.22 -18.53
CA ASP A 136 1.96 -43.22 -19.12
C ASP A 136 1.21 -44.50 -19.50
N ALA A 137 1.93 -45.49 -20.05
CA ALA A 137 1.37 -46.78 -20.44
C ALA A 137 0.79 -47.59 -19.24
N GLN A 138 1.15 -47.22 -18.01
CA GLN A 138 0.67 -47.83 -16.77
C GLN A 138 -0.51 -47.05 -16.15
N GLY A 139 -0.93 -45.94 -16.77
CA GLY A 139 -2.01 -45.10 -16.29
C GLY A 139 -1.59 -44.06 -15.24
N ASN A 140 -0.31 -43.90 -14.95
CA ASN A 140 0.15 -42.88 -14.00
C ASN A 140 0.24 -41.52 -14.67
N SER A 141 -0.38 -40.52 -14.05
CA SER A 141 -0.31 -39.13 -14.50
C SER A 141 1.04 -38.51 -14.15
N HIS A 142 1.70 -37.89 -15.12
CA HIS A 142 2.91 -37.13 -14.91
C HIS A 142 2.91 -35.86 -15.77
N ARG A 143 3.68 -34.87 -15.34
CA ARG A 143 3.87 -33.61 -16.06
C ARG A 143 4.82 -33.85 -17.24
N VAL A 144 4.37 -33.49 -18.44
CA VAL A 144 5.13 -33.62 -19.71
C VAL A 144 5.56 -32.28 -20.29
N ASP A 145 5.00 -31.18 -19.79
CA ASP A 145 5.33 -29.82 -20.21
C ASP A 145 5.06 -28.85 -19.06
N ASP A 146 5.84 -27.77 -19.01
CA ASP A 146 5.70 -26.69 -18.01
C ASP A 146 6.18 -25.38 -18.65
N GLU A 147 5.24 -24.46 -18.83
CA GLU A 147 5.49 -23.16 -19.43
C GLU A 147 5.10 -22.03 -18.49
N VAL A 148 6.00 -21.07 -18.30
CA VAL A 148 5.72 -19.85 -17.53
C VAL A 148 5.14 -18.79 -18.46
N ARG A 149 4.09 -18.10 -18.01
CA ARG A 149 3.42 -17.05 -18.80
C ARG A 149 3.25 -15.76 -18.00
N PRO A 150 3.33 -14.58 -18.64
CA PRO A 150 2.90 -13.35 -18.01
C PRO A 150 1.39 -13.36 -17.76
N PHE A 151 0.89 -12.55 -16.85
CA PHE A 151 -0.54 -12.47 -16.58
C PHE A 151 -0.96 -11.08 -16.13
N SER A 152 -2.28 -10.87 -15.99
CA SER A 152 -2.80 -9.59 -15.53
C SER A 152 -3.91 -9.80 -14.50
N LEU A 153 -3.91 -8.95 -13.48
CA LEU A 153 -4.91 -8.95 -12.40
C LEU A 153 -5.45 -7.54 -12.20
N VAL A 154 -6.71 -7.42 -11.83
CA VAL A 154 -7.30 -6.13 -11.47
C VAL A 154 -7.46 -6.02 -9.96
N TYR A 155 -7.00 -4.89 -9.44
CA TYR A 155 -7.14 -4.52 -8.03
C TYR A 155 -7.82 -3.16 -7.91
N VAL A 156 -8.57 -2.98 -6.83
CA VAL A 156 -9.04 -1.67 -6.37
C VAL A 156 -8.21 -1.28 -5.15
N PHE A 157 -7.60 -0.11 -5.21
CA PHE A 157 -6.87 0.52 -4.12
C PHE A 157 -7.75 1.61 -3.51
N ALA A 158 -8.06 1.51 -2.23
CA ALA A 158 -8.90 2.46 -1.52
C ALA A 158 -8.04 3.30 -0.57
N PHE A 159 -8.05 4.61 -0.78
CA PHE A 159 -7.39 5.60 0.06
C PHE A 159 -8.43 6.26 0.95
N GLN A 160 -8.24 6.18 2.26
CA GLN A 160 -9.13 6.76 3.25
C GLN A 160 -8.36 7.75 4.13
N CYS A 161 -8.98 8.88 4.41
CA CYS A 161 -8.47 9.85 5.35
C CYS A 161 -9.52 10.13 6.43
N VAL A 162 -9.11 10.11 7.69
CA VAL A 162 -9.93 10.35 8.86
C VAL A 162 -9.32 11.53 9.62
N GLN A 163 -10.06 12.64 9.69
CA GLN A 163 -9.73 13.78 10.56
C GLN A 163 -9.93 13.37 12.02
N GLY A 164 -8.86 13.31 12.81
CA GLY A 164 -8.96 13.14 14.25
C GLY A 164 -9.55 14.38 14.92
N ARG A 165 -10.35 14.19 15.98
CA ARG A 165 -10.71 15.29 16.87
C ARG A 165 -9.50 15.58 17.75
N GLY A 166 -9.04 16.83 17.80
CA GLY A 166 -7.96 17.24 18.69
C GLY A 166 -8.29 16.83 20.13
N SER A 167 -7.41 16.07 20.76
CA SER A 167 -7.53 15.72 22.17
C SER A 167 -6.88 16.81 23.02
N VAL A 168 -7.63 17.34 23.98
CA VAL A 168 -7.09 18.19 25.04
C VAL A 168 -6.53 17.24 26.11
N SER A 169 -5.22 17.20 26.27
CA SER A 169 -4.61 16.63 27.47
C SER A 169 -4.70 17.70 28.56
N GLY A 170 -5.51 17.44 29.59
CA GLY A 170 -5.61 18.27 30.80
C GLY A 170 -4.53 17.93 31.82
#